data_AF-A0A345H3F7-F1
#
_entry.id   AF-A0A345H3F7-F1
#
_cell.length_a   1.000
_cell.length_b   1.000
_cell.length_c   1.000
_cell.angle_alpha   90.00
_cell.angle_beta   90.00
_cell.angle_gamma   90.00
#
_symmetry.space_group_name_H-M   'P 1'
#
loop_
_entity.id
_entity.type
_entity.pdbx_description
1 polymer ?
#
loop_
_entity_poly.entity_id
_entity_poly.type
_entity_poly.pdbx_seq_one_letter_code
_entity_poly.pdbx_strand_id
1 'polypeptide(L)'
;MYLFIKTICIILLCLSSSLKAQDNSEKTLDRYNKLLNYIPKSLEKDTIYNPEIRISEVAFNTIITTRLHYRLKHFAKFTPKEIAWMDEKVEKLAIALHAEGKYILMGQSGGYKGCSGENSMETIHLNTIKITYLNFCHGCTDGHYDEDFIEIFNTKMYQLLQIKRPDYTTRRYFGTFKGKGEHRSKIELTLTDERVFRLKIKKKNTIEYSEGIWENQNDTLILNSKRIGSTDTSLANADWIALDRVEFRLKYRLNRSKLVMLAPNKWKLKKVL
;
A
#
# COMPACT_ATOMS: atom_id res chain seq x y z
N MET A 1 36.04 38.37 18.52
CA MET A 1 34.75 38.80 17.95
C MET A 1 34.26 37.87 16.83
N TYR A 2 35.08 37.55 15.82
CA TYR A 2 34.68 36.71 14.67
C TYR A 2 34.26 35.27 15.02
N LEU A 3 34.92 34.64 16.01
CA LEU A 3 34.56 33.29 16.48
C LEU A 3 33.19 33.27 17.17
N PHE A 4 32.87 34.30 17.96
CA PHE A 4 31.64 34.37 18.75
C PHE A 4 30.40 34.51 17.85
N ILE A 5 30.51 35.30 16.78
CA ILE A 5 29.45 35.48 15.78
C ILE A 5 29.21 34.16 15.02
N LYS A 6 30.26 33.42 14.64
CA LYS A 6 30.11 32.10 14.00
C LYS A 6 29.39 31.10 14.90
N THR A 7 29.74 31.04 16.19
CA THR A 7 29.08 30.12 17.14
C THR A 7 27.60 30.47 17.31
N ILE A 8 27.26 31.75 17.44
CA ILE A 8 25.86 32.22 17.52
C ILE A 8 25.08 31.86 16.26
N CYS A 9 25.66 32.05 15.06
CA CYS A 9 25.00 31.68 13.81
C CYS A 9 24.73 30.17 13.71
N ILE A 10 25.67 29.33 14.13
CA ILE A 10 25.50 27.86 14.12
C ILE A 10 24.38 27.45 15.10
N ILE A 11 24.36 28.04 16.31
CA ILE A 11 23.32 27.75 17.31
C ILE A 11 21.93 28.20 16.81
N LEU A 12 21.82 29.39 16.21
CA LEU A 12 20.58 29.88 15.60
C LEU A 12 20.11 29.02 14.42
N LEU A 13 21.04 28.56 13.57
CA LEU A 13 20.74 27.62 12.48
C LEU A 13 20.21 26.29 13.03
N CYS A 14 20.85 25.73 14.05
CA CYS A 14 20.41 24.49 14.70
C CYS A 14 19.05 24.65 15.41
N LEU A 15 18.79 25.78 16.08
CA LEU A 15 17.49 26.05 16.73
C LEU A 15 16.37 26.20 15.68
N SER A 16 16.66 26.84 14.55
CA SER A 16 15.67 27.04 13.48
C SER A 16 15.29 25.75 12.75
N SER A 17 16.20 24.79 12.65
CA SER A 17 15.90 23.47 12.08
C SER A 17 15.13 22.57 13.06
N SER A 18 15.39 22.66 14.36
CA SER A 18 14.63 21.92 15.38
C SER A 18 13.16 22.35 15.48
N LEU A 19 12.87 23.65 15.39
CA LEU A 19 11.49 24.15 15.46
C LEU A 19 10.63 23.72 14.25
N LYS A 20 11.20 23.67 13.04
CA LYS A 20 10.50 23.21 11.84
C LYS A 20 10.22 21.71 11.83
N ALA A 21 11.07 20.92 12.48
CA ALA A 21 10.87 19.47 12.63
C ALA A 21 9.71 19.13 13.60
N GLN A 22 9.55 19.93 14.66
CA GLN A 22 8.47 19.75 15.65
C GLN A 22 7.08 20.14 15.11
N ASP A 23 6.97 21.22 14.33
CA ASP A 23 5.67 21.65 13.75
C ASP A 23 5.07 20.62 12.77
N ASN A 24 5.93 19.92 12.00
CA ASN A 24 5.47 18.90 11.05
C ASN A 24 5.03 17.59 11.72
N SER A 25 5.65 17.19 12.83
CA SER A 25 5.28 15.96 13.54
C SER A 25 3.95 16.11 14.28
N GLU A 26 3.69 17.27 14.88
CA GLU A 26 2.43 17.59 15.55
C GLU A 26 1.23 17.57 14.57
N LYS A 27 1.39 18.17 13.38
CA LYS A 27 0.37 18.14 12.31
C LYS A 27 0.07 16.73 11.81
N THR A 28 1.07 15.87 11.76
CA THR A 28 0.91 14.47 11.30
C THR A 28 0.15 13.65 12.32
N LEU A 29 0.46 13.81 13.62
CA LEU A 29 -0.22 13.13 14.72
C LEU A 29 -1.68 13.57 14.87
N ASP A 30 -1.98 14.86 14.75
CA ASP A 30 -3.36 15.36 14.76
C ASP A 30 -4.19 14.75 13.62
N ARG A 31 -3.65 14.74 12.40
CA ARG A 31 -4.34 14.12 11.25
C ARG A 31 -4.53 12.61 11.44
N TYR A 32 -3.55 11.92 12.00
CA TYR A 32 -3.66 10.50 12.36
C TYR A 32 -4.81 10.26 13.35
N ASN A 33 -4.82 11.00 14.46
CA ASN A 33 -5.84 10.88 15.50
C ASN A 33 -7.24 11.23 14.98
N LYS A 34 -7.37 12.27 14.15
CA LYS A 34 -8.63 12.62 13.50
C LYS A 34 -9.15 11.49 12.62
N LEU A 35 -8.28 10.81 11.87
CA LEU A 35 -8.71 9.71 11.01
C LEU A 35 -9.09 8.47 11.82
N LEU A 36 -8.34 8.16 12.89
CA LEU A 36 -8.64 7.04 13.77
C LEU A 36 -10.00 7.17 14.48
N ASN A 37 -10.36 8.40 14.87
CA ASN A 37 -11.61 8.72 15.55
C ASN A 37 -12.73 9.16 14.58
N TYR A 38 -12.49 9.11 13.27
CA TYR A 38 -13.50 9.49 12.29
C TYR A 38 -14.67 8.52 12.31
N ILE A 39 -15.89 9.05 12.44
CA ILE A 39 -17.14 8.29 12.34
C ILE A 39 -17.71 8.50 10.93
N PRO A 40 -17.78 7.46 10.07
CA PRO A 40 -18.51 7.56 8.81
C PRO A 40 -19.98 7.87 9.05
N LYS A 41 -20.57 8.73 8.21
CA LYS A 41 -21.96 9.19 8.31
C LYS A 41 -22.95 8.04 8.34
N SER A 42 -22.67 6.98 7.56
CA SER A 42 -23.51 5.78 7.52
C SER A 42 -23.48 4.96 8.82
N LEU A 43 -22.55 5.23 9.73
CA LEU A 43 -22.37 4.54 11.01
C LEU A 43 -22.66 5.43 12.23
N GLU A 44 -23.02 6.72 12.06
CA GLU A 44 -23.36 7.63 13.16
C GLU A 44 -24.53 7.13 14.02
N LYS A 45 -25.49 6.45 13.38
CA LYS A 45 -26.70 5.90 14.02
C LYS A 45 -26.61 4.41 14.30
N ASP A 46 -25.49 3.75 13.96
CA ASP A 46 -25.28 2.33 14.27
C ASP A 46 -24.88 2.24 15.75
N THR A 47 -25.82 2.52 16.66
CA THR A 47 -25.70 2.17 18.08
C THR A 47 -25.89 0.66 18.17
N ILE A 48 -24.77 -0.05 18.15
CA ILE A 48 -24.76 -1.50 18.01
C ILE A 48 -25.04 -2.11 19.39
N TYR A 49 -26.32 -2.31 19.68
CA TYR A 49 -26.77 -3.22 20.72
C TYR A 49 -27.07 -4.57 20.06
N ASN A 50 -26.27 -5.59 20.39
CA ASN A 50 -26.65 -6.98 20.12
C ASN A 50 -26.86 -7.67 21.48
N PRO A 51 -28.11 -7.96 21.89
CA PRO A 51 -28.40 -8.53 23.20
C PRO A 51 -27.78 -9.93 23.42
N GLU A 52 -27.38 -10.61 22.34
CA GLU A 52 -26.77 -11.94 22.40
C GLU A 52 -25.24 -11.91 22.56
N ILE A 53 -24.61 -10.73 22.49
CA ILE A 53 -23.16 -10.57 22.56
C ILE A 53 -22.79 -9.97 23.92
N ARG A 54 -21.78 -10.54 24.57
CA ARG A 54 -21.36 -10.16 25.94
C ARG A 54 -20.70 -8.79 26.03
N ILE A 55 -20.49 -8.12 24.90
CA ILE A 55 -19.89 -6.80 24.81
C ILE A 55 -21.05 -5.81 25.05
N SER A 56 -21.00 -5.06 26.16
CA SER A 56 -21.98 -4.00 26.48
C SER A 56 -22.09 -2.98 25.34
N GLU A 57 -23.07 -2.08 25.36
CA GLU A 57 -23.24 -1.01 24.36
C GLU A 57 -21.91 -0.32 24.00
N VAL A 58 -21.29 -0.71 22.87
CA VAL A 58 -20.09 -0.02 22.38
C VAL A 58 -20.21 0.32 20.90
N ALA A 59 -19.72 1.50 20.56
CA ALA A 59 -19.71 2.02 19.21
C ALA A 59 -18.56 1.41 18.38
N PHE A 60 -18.89 0.52 17.43
CA PHE A 60 -17.94 0.01 16.41
C PHE A 60 -17.98 0.87 15.13
N ASN A 61 -17.89 2.19 15.30
CA ASN A 61 -18.08 3.15 14.21
C ASN A 61 -16.82 3.99 13.89
N THR A 62 -15.70 3.75 14.57
CA THR A 62 -14.40 4.35 14.26
C THR A 62 -13.32 3.27 14.10
N ILE A 63 -12.18 3.61 13.50
CA ILE A 63 -11.05 2.68 13.40
C ILE A 63 -10.55 2.31 14.80
N ILE A 64 -10.41 3.29 15.71
CA ILE A 64 -9.84 3.03 17.03
C ILE A 64 -10.78 2.18 17.90
N THR A 65 -12.07 2.50 17.95
CA THR A 65 -13.01 1.75 18.79
C THR A 65 -13.19 0.34 18.25
N THR A 66 -13.40 0.16 16.94
CA THR A 66 -13.52 -1.17 16.33
C THR A 66 -12.26 -2.00 16.57
N ARG A 67 -11.06 -1.42 16.38
CA ARG A 67 -9.77 -2.10 16.66
C ARG A 67 -9.67 -2.54 18.12
N LEU A 68 -9.92 -1.64 19.08
CA LEU A 68 -9.80 -1.95 20.51
C LEU A 68 -10.71 -3.10 20.94
N HIS A 69 -11.96 -3.11 20.47
CA HIS A 69 -12.90 -4.19 20.77
C HIS A 69 -12.51 -5.48 20.08
N TYR A 70 -12.04 -5.41 18.84
CA TYR A 70 -11.57 -6.57 18.11
C TYR A 70 -10.41 -7.27 18.84
N ARG A 71 -9.48 -6.51 19.44
CA ARG A 71 -8.39 -7.05 20.27
C ARG A 71 -8.87 -7.82 21.49
N LEU A 72 -10.07 -7.53 22.03
CA LEU A 72 -10.62 -8.25 23.18
C LEU A 72 -10.77 -9.75 22.91
N LYS A 73 -10.85 -10.18 21.65
CA LYS A 73 -10.93 -11.61 21.28
C LYS A 73 -9.75 -12.44 21.74
N HIS A 74 -8.60 -11.81 21.97
CA HIS A 74 -7.39 -12.51 22.46
C HIS A 74 -7.38 -12.68 23.97
N PHE A 75 -8.23 -11.94 24.69
CA PHE A 75 -8.31 -11.95 26.16
C PHE A 75 -9.62 -12.57 26.66
N ALA A 76 -10.68 -12.46 25.87
CA ALA A 76 -12.00 -13.03 26.14
C ALA A 76 -12.22 -14.31 25.34
N LYS A 77 -12.94 -15.28 25.92
CA LYS A 77 -13.36 -16.51 25.25
C LYS A 77 -14.60 -16.26 24.39
N PHE A 78 -14.45 -15.49 23.31
CA PHE A 78 -15.56 -15.26 22.38
C PHE A 78 -15.92 -16.52 21.60
N THR A 79 -17.22 -16.66 21.35
CA THR A 79 -17.76 -17.71 20.49
C THR A 79 -17.47 -17.41 19.01
N PRO A 80 -17.50 -18.41 18.13
CA PRO A 80 -17.36 -18.19 16.68
C PRO A 80 -18.39 -17.19 16.12
N LYS A 81 -19.61 -17.16 16.68
CA LYS A 81 -20.66 -16.21 16.30
C LYS A 81 -20.28 -14.76 16.64
N GLU A 82 -19.71 -14.54 17.83
CA GLU A 82 -19.24 -13.22 18.26
C GLU A 82 -18.04 -12.75 17.40
N ILE A 83 -17.12 -13.67 17.06
CA ILE A 83 -15.99 -13.36 16.17
C ILE A 83 -16.49 -12.96 14.78
N ALA A 84 -17.36 -13.77 14.17
CA ALA A 84 -17.90 -13.48 12.84
C ALA A 84 -18.67 -12.14 12.80
N TRP A 85 -19.40 -11.83 13.88
CA TRP A 85 -20.08 -10.54 14.00
C TRP A 85 -19.10 -9.37 14.09
N MET A 86 -17.98 -9.52 14.80
CA MET A 86 -16.93 -8.50 14.83
C MET A 86 -16.26 -8.34 13.46
N ASP A 87 -15.98 -9.45 12.76
CA ASP A 87 -15.42 -9.43 11.40
C ASP A 87 -16.32 -8.63 10.45
N GLU A 88 -17.64 -8.85 10.51
CA GLU A 88 -18.64 -8.07 9.75
C GLU A 88 -18.56 -6.57 10.07
N LYS A 89 -18.35 -6.19 11.34
CA LYS A 89 -18.21 -4.79 11.72
C LYS A 89 -16.91 -4.16 11.19
N VAL A 90 -15.81 -4.89 11.15
CA VAL A 90 -14.57 -4.44 10.49
C VAL A 90 -14.81 -4.21 8.99
N GLU A 91 -15.50 -5.13 8.32
CA GLU A 91 -15.85 -4.99 6.91
C GLU A 91 -16.77 -3.78 6.64
N LYS A 92 -17.82 -3.60 7.45
CA LYS A 92 -18.74 -2.45 7.35
C LYS A 92 -18.01 -1.13 7.51
N LEU A 93 -17.04 -1.04 8.41
CA LEU A 93 -16.20 0.14 8.58
C LEU A 93 -15.39 0.45 7.31
N ALA A 94 -14.77 -0.57 6.70
CA ALA A 94 -14.03 -0.39 5.44
C ALA A 94 -14.94 0.09 4.30
N ILE A 95 -16.14 -0.48 4.17
CA ILE A 95 -17.15 -0.08 3.19
C ILE A 95 -17.57 1.38 3.38
N ALA A 96 -17.86 1.77 4.63
CA ALA A 96 -18.30 3.12 4.96
C ALA A 96 -17.22 4.17 4.67
N LEU A 97 -15.97 3.90 5.05
CA LEU A 97 -14.84 4.77 4.75
C LEU A 97 -14.60 4.91 3.24
N HIS A 98 -14.65 3.80 2.50
CA HIS A 98 -14.51 3.80 1.05
C HIS A 98 -15.62 4.60 0.35
N ALA A 99 -16.88 4.43 0.77
CA ALA A 99 -18.03 5.15 0.20
C ALA A 99 -17.90 6.67 0.34
N GLU A 100 -17.13 7.14 1.33
CA GLU A 100 -16.83 8.56 1.54
C GLU A 100 -15.48 9.00 0.96
N GLY A 101 -14.88 8.19 0.08
CA GLY A 101 -13.60 8.51 -0.58
C GLY A 101 -12.38 8.44 0.34
N LYS A 102 -12.48 7.83 1.52
CA LYS A 102 -11.36 7.62 2.43
C LYS A 102 -10.71 6.26 2.15
N TYR A 103 -9.78 6.26 1.21
CA TYR A 103 -9.02 5.07 0.86
C TYR A 103 -7.88 4.87 1.86
N ILE A 104 -8.04 3.87 2.73
CA ILE A 104 -7.14 3.62 3.85
C ILE A 104 -6.65 2.19 3.75
N LEU A 105 -5.35 2.01 3.93
CA LEU A 105 -4.77 0.70 4.22
C LEU A 105 -4.05 0.78 5.57
N MET A 106 -3.93 -0.36 6.23
CA MET A 106 -3.38 -0.43 7.57
C MET A 106 -2.17 -1.36 7.62
N GLY A 107 -1.25 -1.03 8.51
CA GLY A 107 -0.03 -1.76 8.79
C GLY A 107 0.30 -1.70 10.27
N GLN A 108 1.42 -2.31 10.61
CA GLN A 108 1.97 -2.28 11.96
C GLN A 108 3.42 -1.85 11.88
N SER A 109 3.84 -1.04 12.86
CA SER A 109 5.23 -0.61 13.02
C SER A 109 5.60 -0.65 14.50
N GLY A 110 6.78 -1.13 14.85
CA GLY A 110 7.17 -1.22 16.26
C GLY A 110 8.10 -2.39 16.56
N GLY A 111 7.94 -2.97 17.74
CA GLY A 111 8.78 -4.06 18.25
C GLY A 111 9.92 -3.57 19.13
N TYR A 112 11.05 -4.30 19.14
CA TYR A 112 12.19 -4.02 20.02
C TYR A 112 12.74 -2.59 19.90
N LYS A 113 12.65 -1.99 18.71
CA LYS A 113 13.13 -0.63 18.42
C LYS A 113 12.11 0.47 18.78
N GLY A 114 10.92 0.10 19.27
CA GLY A 114 9.83 1.03 19.53
C GLY A 114 9.18 1.55 18.25
N CYS A 115 8.22 2.46 18.42
CA CYS A 115 7.51 3.14 17.33
C CYS A 115 7.94 4.61 17.30
N SER A 116 8.56 5.07 16.21
CA SER A 116 8.73 6.51 15.97
C SER A 116 7.42 7.04 15.38
N GLY A 117 6.73 7.93 16.11
CA GLY A 117 5.43 8.47 15.68
C GLY A 117 5.44 9.14 14.29
N GLU A 118 6.62 9.44 13.77
CA GLU A 118 6.89 9.99 12.43
C GLU A 118 6.40 9.09 11.29
N ASN A 119 6.28 7.77 11.50
CA ASN A 119 5.81 6.82 10.46
C ASN A 119 4.39 6.29 10.72
N SER A 120 3.63 6.91 11.63
CA SER A 120 2.26 6.51 11.98
C SER A 120 1.28 6.64 10.80
N MET A 121 1.59 7.52 9.86
CA MET A 121 0.78 7.74 8.66
C MET A 121 1.65 8.15 7.49
N GLU A 122 1.45 7.49 6.36
CA GLU A 122 2.07 7.86 5.09
C GLU A 122 1.04 7.88 3.96
N THR A 123 1.44 8.44 2.82
CA THR A 123 0.65 8.37 1.59
C THR A 123 1.35 7.43 0.63
N ILE A 124 0.64 6.38 0.21
CA ILE A 124 1.09 5.49 -0.87
C ILE A 124 0.15 5.68 -2.07
N HIS A 125 0.64 5.35 -3.26
CA HIS A 125 -0.23 5.28 -4.44
C HIS A 125 -0.39 3.83 -4.85
N LEU A 126 -1.63 3.42 -5.13
CA LEU A 126 -1.91 2.11 -5.72
C LEU A 126 -2.78 2.34 -6.94
N ASN A 127 -2.28 1.97 -8.12
CA ASN A 127 -2.98 2.24 -9.38
C ASN A 127 -3.42 3.72 -9.50
N THR A 128 -2.51 4.66 -9.25
CA THR A 128 -2.76 6.12 -9.22
C THR A 128 -3.76 6.62 -8.15
N ILE A 129 -4.37 5.72 -7.38
CA ILE A 129 -5.24 6.07 -6.25
C ILE A 129 -4.35 6.44 -5.07
N LYS A 130 -4.56 7.64 -4.52
CA LYS A 130 -3.92 8.10 -3.30
C LYS A 130 -4.52 7.37 -2.09
N ILE A 131 -3.72 6.54 -1.44
CA ILE A 131 -4.10 5.77 -0.25
C ILE A 131 -3.42 6.38 0.98
N THR A 132 -4.18 6.56 2.04
CA THR A 132 -3.61 6.84 3.37
C THR A 132 -3.23 5.52 4.02
N TYR A 133 -1.94 5.30 4.26
CA TYR A 133 -1.45 4.11 4.93
C TYR A 133 -1.24 4.42 6.41
N LEU A 134 -1.98 3.75 7.28
CA LEU A 134 -1.94 3.92 8.73
C LEU A 134 -1.11 2.81 9.37
N ASN A 135 -0.07 3.18 10.10
CA ASN A 135 0.73 2.23 10.86
C ASN A 135 0.30 2.25 12.33
N PHE A 136 -0.14 1.11 12.84
CA PHE A 136 -0.38 0.93 14.25
C PHE A 136 0.93 0.67 14.98
N CYS A 137 1.20 1.50 15.98
CA CYS A 137 2.30 1.27 16.90
C CYS A 137 2.00 0.05 17.77
N HIS A 138 2.99 -0.83 17.90
CA HIS A 138 2.97 -1.95 18.84
C HIS A 138 4.33 -2.08 19.55
N GLY A 139 4.32 -2.64 20.75
CA GLY A 139 5.49 -3.07 21.49
C GLY A 139 6.04 -4.42 21.03
N CYS A 140 6.89 -5.03 21.85
CA CYS A 140 7.59 -6.27 21.50
C CYS A 140 6.68 -7.49 21.35
N THR A 141 5.56 -7.54 22.07
CA THR A 141 4.76 -8.76 22.25
C THR A 141 3.34 -8.65 21.73
N ASP A 142 2.87 -7.47 21.33
CA ASP A 142 1.44 -7.20 21.16
C ASP A 142 1.02 -6.88 19.71
N GLY A 143 1.94 -6.90 18.74
CA GLY A 143 1.62 -6.68 17.32
C GLY A 143 0.62 -7.70 16.75
N HIS A 144 0.74 -8.96 17.16
CA HIS A 144 -0.12 -10.05 16.69
C HIS A 144 -1.62 -9.84 17.00
N TYR A 145 -1.98 -8.99 17.97
CA TYR A 145 -3.37 -8.72 18.31
C TYR A 145 -4.14 -7.92 17.26
N ASP A 146 -3.44 -7.21 16.37
CA ASP A 146 -4.05 -6.41 15.32
C ASP A 146 -4.02 -7.09 13.94
N GLU A 147 -3.38 -8.26 13.80
CA GLU A 147 -3.14 -8.91 12.50
C GLU A 147 -4.44 -9.22 11.76
N ASP A 148 -5.37 -9.92 12.42
CA ASP A 148 -6.65 -10.30 11.82
C ASP A 148 -7.53 -9.08 11.50
N PHE A 149 -7.54 -8.06 12.38
CA PHE A 149 -8.26 -6.80 12.14
C PHE A 149 -7.76 -6.12 10.86
N ILE A 150 -6.44 -5.97 10.74
CA ILE A 150 -5.78 -5.37 9.58
C ILE A 150 -6.05 -6.20 8.32
N GLU A 151 -5.97 -7.53 8.43
CA GLU A 151 -6.22 -8.45 7.32
C GLU A 151 -7.63 -8.30 6.77
N ILE A 152 -8.65 -8.35 7.62
CA ILE A 152 -10.06 -8.25 7.21
C ILE A 152 -10.32 -6.87 6.59
N PHE A 153 -9.90 -5.80 7.27
CA PHE A 153 -10.07 -4.44 6.79
C PHE A 153 -9.40 -4.22 5.43
N ASN A 154 -8.12 -4.55 5.31
CA ASN A 154 -7.37 -4.36 4.08
C ASN A 154 -7.91 -5.23 2.95
N THR A 155 -8.32 -6.47 3.24
CA THR A 155 -8.90 -7.36 2.21
C THR A 155 -10.16 -6.74 1.63
N LYS A 156 -11.07 -6.24 2.47
CA LYS A 156 -12.26 -5.54 1.98
C LYS A 156 -11.89 -4.27 1.21
N MET A 157 -10.95 -3.47 1.69
CA MET A 157 -10.53 -2.26 0.99
C MET A 157 -9.93 -2.56 -0.40
N TYR A 158 -9.06 -3.56 -0.52
CA TYR A 158 -8.51 -3.99 -1.81
C TYR A 158 -9.61 -4.43 -2.78
N GLN A 159 -10.62 -5.18 -2.30
CA GLN A 159 -11.78 -5.58 -3.11
C GLN A 159 -12.56 -4.35 -3.62
N LEU A 160 -12.84 -3.38 -2.74
CA LEU A 160 -13.57 -2.16 -3.08
C LEU A 160 -12.81 -1.28 -4.09
N LEU A 161 -11.48 -1.19 -3.94
CA LEU A 161 -10.59 -0.48 -4.86
C LEU A 161 -10.39 -1.23 -6.18
N GLN A 162 -10.85 -2.48 -6.29
CA GLN A 162 -10.63 -3.37 -7.44
C GLN A 162 -9.13 -3.56 -7.76
N ILE A 163 -8.30 -3.62 -6.71
CA ILE A 163 -6.85 -3.85 -6.80
C ILE A 163 -6.51 -5.19 -6.15
N LYS A 164 -5.73 -6.02 -6.83
CA LYS A 164 -5.30 -7.30 -6.27
C LYS A 164 -4.33 -7.10 -5.10
N ARG A 165 -4.70 -7.64 -3.94
CA ARG A 165 -3.88 -7.62 -2.71
C ARG A 165 -2.48 -8.21 -2.97
N PRO A 166 -1.42 -7.61 -2.44
CA PRO A 166 -0.08 -8.21 -2.41
C PRO A 166 -0.05 -9.55 -1.69
N ASP A 167 0.64 -10.52 -2.29
CA ASP A 167 1.03 -11.79 -1.68
C ASP A 167 2.54 -11.81 -1.33
N TYR A 168 3.01 -12.92 -0.74
CA TYR A 168 4.41 -13.09 -0.34
C TYR A 168 5.42 -13.05 -1.51
N THR A 169 4.95 -13.21 -2.75
CA THR A 169 5.80 -13.15 -3.95
C THR A 169 5.86 -11.75 -4.56
N THR A 170 4.92 -10.86 -4.22
CA THR A 170 4.75 -9.54 -4.83
C THR A 170 6.04 -8.72 -4.82
N ARG A 171 6.73 -8.64 -3.68
CA ARG A 171 8.00 -7.90 -3.53
C ARG A 171 9.11 -8.39 -4.47
N ARG A 172 9.04 -9.65 -4.93
CA ARG A 172 10.05 -10.22 -5.84
C ARG A 172 9.99 -9.59 -7.24
N TYR A 173 8.81 -9.08 -7.62
CA TYR A 173 8.56 -8.42 -8.90
C TYR A 173 9.02 -6.96 -8.93
N PHE A 174 9.24 -6.29 -7.81
CA PHE A 174 9.59 -4.85 -7.84
C PHE A 174 10.94 -4.60 -8.52
N GLY A 175 11.03 -3.57 -9.34
CA GLY A 175 12.23 -3.12 -10.03
C GLY A 175 12.20 -3.33 -11.54
N THR A 176 13.37 -3.19 -12.16
CA THR A 176 13.50 -3.18 -13.63
C THR A 176 14.00 -4.53 -14.15
N PHE A 177 13.37 -5.03 -15.20
CA PHE A 177 13.74 -6.25 -15.91
C PHE A 177 14.13 -5.90 -17.34
N LYS A 178 15.28 -6.41 -17.78
CA LYS A 178 15.80 -6.18 -19.15
C LYS A 178 16.00 -7.49 -19.88
N GLY A 179 15.73 -7.48 -21.19
CA GLY A 179 15.88 -8.66 -22.02
C GLY A 179 15.91 -8.33 -23.51
N LYS A 180 15.86 -9.39 -24.32
CA LYS A 180 15.73 -9.29 -25.78
C LYS A 180 14.43 -9.97 -26.19
N GLY A 181 13.64 -9.26 -26.99
CA GLY A 181 12.48 -9.81 -27.67
C GLY A 181 12.84 -10.36 -29.04
N GLU A 182 11.82 -10.54 -29.87
CA GLU A 182 11.98 -10.90 -31.28
C GLU A 182 12.79 -9.85 -32.05
N HIS A 183 13.45 -10.28 -33.11
CA HIS A 183 14.30 -9.42 -33.96
C HIS A 183 15.36 -8.60 -33.20
N ARG A 184 15.85 -9.11 -32.06
CA ARG A 184 16.84 -8.44 -31.19
C ARG A 184 16.36 -7.11 -30.60
N SER A 185 15.04 -6.88 -30.55
CA SER A 185 14.46 -5.74 -29.83
C SER A 185 14.90 -5.74 -28.36
N LYS A 186 15.28 -4.59 -27.82
CA LYS A 186 15.64 -4.46 -26.40
C LYS A 186 14.38 -4.15 -25.61
N ILE A 187 14.08 -4.97 -24.61
CA ILE A 187 12.89 -4.83 -23.78
C ILE A 187 13.32 -4.40 -22.38
N GLU A 188 12.63 -3.41 -21.84
CA GLU A 188 12.75 -2.94 -20.47
C GLU A 188 11.37 -2.85 -19.85
N LEU A 189 11.16 -3.58 -18.76
CA LEU A 189 9.92 -3.61 -17.99
C LEU A 189 10.23 -3.17 -16.56
N THR A 190 9.67 -2.06 -16.12
CA THR A 190 9.77 -1.56 -14.74
C THR A 190 8.45 -1.83 -14.03
N LEU A 191 8.53 -2.44 -12.84
CA LEU A 191 7.40 -2.74 -11.97
C LEU A 191 7.59 -2.00 -10.65
N THR A 192 6.67 -1.10 -10.31
CA THR A 192 6.71 -0.34 -9.06
C THR A 192 5.90 -1.05 -7.96
N ASP A 193 6.18 -0.70 -6.72
CA ASP A 193 5.38 -1.05 -5.55
C ASP A 193 3.96 -0.43 -5.59
N GLU A 194 3.76 0.63 -6.37
CA GLU A 194 2.47 1.26 -6.63
C GLU A 194 1.53 0.47 -7.58
N ARG A 195 1.89 -0.78 -7.94
CA ARG A 195 1.17 -1.62 -8.93
C ARG A 195 1.12 -1.05 -10.34
N VAL A 196 2.03 -0.13 -10.68
CA VAL A 196 2.18 0.42 -12.04
C VAL A 196 3.35 -0.26 -12.75
N PHE A 197 3.19 -0.55 -14.04
CA PHE A 197 4.28 -0.99 -14.89
C PHE A 197 4.55 0.01 -15.99
N ARG A 198 5.82 0.09 -16.40
CA ARG A 198 6.25 0.76 -17.63
C ARG A 198 7.03 -0.21 -18.49
N LEU A 199 6.60 -0.38 -19.73
CA LEU A 199 7.24 -1.22 -20.72
C LEU A 199 7.80 -0.34 -21.83
N LYS A 200 9.05 -0.60 -22.21
CA LYS A 200 9.73 0.01 -23.33
C LYS A 200 10.33 -1.06 -24.23
N ILE A 201 10.00 -1.04 -25.50
CA ILE A 201 10.54 -1.95 -26.52
C ILE A 201 11.27 -1.12 -27.57
N LYS A 202 12.60 -1.21 -27.59
CA LYS A 202 13.44 -0.55 -28.59
C LYS A 202 13.69 -1.50 -29.77
N LYS A 203 13.10 -1.18 -30.93
CA LYS A 203 13.37 -1.80 -32.23
C LYS A 203 14.45 -1.00 -32.98
N LYS A 204 14.80 -1.41 -34.20
CA LYS A 204 15.88 -0.78 -34.99
C LYS A 204 15.60 0.71 -35.25
N ASN A 205 14.36 1.03 -35.64
CA ASN A 205 13.95 2.37 -36.06
C ASN A 205 12.80 2.96 -35.23
N THR A 206 12.17 2.17 -34.34
CA THR A 206 11.00 2.59 -33.56
C THR A 206 11.16 2.23 -32.08
N ILE A 207 10.44 2.95 -31.23
CA ILE A 207 10.34 2.64 -29.81
C ILE A 207 8.85 2.53 -29.48
N GLU A 208 8.46 1.37 -28.97
CA GLU A 208 7.10 1.14 -28.47
C GLU A 208 7.07 1.27 -26.96
N TYR A 209 5.99 1.84 -26.44
CA TYR A 209 5.75 2.01 -25.02
C TYR A 209 4.39 1.47 -24.60
N SER A 210 4.32 1.00 -23.36
CA SER A 210 3.07 0.66 -22.70
C SER A 210 3.19 0.96 -21.22
N GLU A 211 2.13 1.47 -20.63
CA GLU A 211 2.02 1.71 -19.19
C GLU A 211 0.65 1.25 -18.72
N GLY A 212 0.59 0.75 -17.50
CA GLY A 212 -0.66 0.25 -16.95
C GLY A 212 -0.46 -0.37 -15.58
N ILE A 213 -1.39 -1.24 -15.22
CA ILE A 213 -1.43 -1.90 -13.93
C ILE A 213 -0.85 -3.29 -14.06
N TRP A 214 -0.12 -3.71 -13.04
CA TRP A 214 0.27 -5.10 -12.91
C TRP A 214 -0.27 -5.72 -11.64
N GLU A 215 -0.53 -7.01 -11.73
CA GLU A 215 -0.88 -7.83 -10.60
C GLU A 215 -0.10 -9.15 -10.65
N ASN A 216 -0.14 -9.93 -9.57
CA ASN A 216 0.46 -11.24 -9.57
C ASN A 216 -0.43 -12.25 -8.85
N GLN A 217 -0.26 -13.51 -9.23
CA GLN A 217 -0.83 -14.66 -8.57
C GLN A 217 0.27 -15.70 -8.44
N ASN A 218 0.79 -15.88 -7.24
CA ASN A 218 1.93 -16.75 -7.01
C ASN A 218 3.12 -16.35 -7.93
N ASP A 219 3.64 -17.31 -8.69
CA ASP A 219 4.74 -17.11 -9.63
C ASP A 219 4.32 -16.50 -10.98
N THR A 220 3.08 -16.04 -11.13
CA THR A 220 2.60 -15.45 -12.39
C THR A 220 2.33 -13.95 -12.25
N LEU A 221 3.02 -13.15 -13.06
CA LEU A 221 2.80 -11.71 -13.26
C LEU A 221 1.82 -11.51 -14.41
N ILE A 222 0.88 -10.58 -14.25
CA ILE A 222 -0.11 -10.22 -15.26
C ILE A 222 -0.04 -8.70 -15.47
N LEU A 223 0.14 -8.27 -16.72
CA LEU A 223 0.19 -6.86 -17.12
C LEU A 223 -1.07 -6.49 -17.90
N ASN A 224 -1.69 -5.37 -17.55
CA ASN A 224 -2.85 -4.81 -18.25
C ASN A 224 -2.66 -3.31 -18.49
N SER A 225 -2.57 -2.89 -19.75
CA SER A 225 -2.62 -1.47 -20.12
C SER A 225 -3.93 -1.21 -20.88
N LYS A 226 -4.96 -0.72 -20.20
CA LYS A 226 -6.07 -0.08 -20.90
C LYS A 226 -5.59 1.33 -21.26
N ARG A 227 -5.59 1.67 -22.56
CA ARG A 227 -5.08 2.94 -23.16
C ARG A 227 -4.91 4.07 -22.14
N ILE A 228 -3.67 4.35 -21.78
CA ILE A 228 -3.27 5.57 -21.10
C ILE A 228 -2.60 6.43 -22.17
N GLY A 229 -3.26 7.51 -22.61
CA GLY A 229 -2.58 8.55 -23.37
C GLY A 229 -1.52 9.18 -22.46
N SER A 230 -0.30 9.38 -22.95
CA SER A 230 0.76 9.94 -22.11
C SER A 230 0.37 11.36 -21.67
N THR A 231 0.52 11.65 -20.38
CA THR A 231 0.69 13.03 -19.90
C THR A 231 2.14 13.50 -20.05
N ASP A 232 3.04 12.59 -20.42
CA ASP A 232 4.47 12.84 -20.54
C ASP A 232 4.81 13.29 -21.97
N THR A 233 5.04 14.60 -22.13
CA THR A 233 5.38 15.26 -23.41
C THR A 233 6.73 14.81 -23.96
N SER A 234 7.57 14.13 -23.17
CA SER A 234 8.86 13.60 -23.60
C SER A 234 8.77 12.36 -24.52
N LEU A 235 7.57 11.78 -24.66
CA LEU A 235 7.31 10.54 -25.43
C LEU A 235 6.47 10.77 -26.70
N ALA A 236 6.35 12.02 -27.16
CA ALA A 236 5.47 12.41 -28.27
C ALA A 236 5.72 11.67 -29.62
N ASN A 237 6.89 11.07 -29.81
CA ASN A 237 7.27 10.33 -31.04
C ASN A 237 7.29 8.80 -30.87
N ALA A 238 6.61 8.27 -29.85
CA ALA A 238 6.68 6.85 -29.53
C ALA A 238 5.35 6.12 -29.80
N ASP A 239 5.45 4.89 -30.28
CA ASP A 239 4.29 4.06 -30.61
C ASP A 239 3.71 3.46 -29.32
N TRP A 240 2.52 3.91 -28.92
CA TRP A 240 1.85 3.38 -27.74
C TRP A 240 1.12 2.09 -28.06
N ILE A 241 1.49 1.00 -27.38
CA ILE A 241 0.89 -0.32 -27.55
C ILE A 241 0.01 -0.67 -26.35
N ALA A 242 -1.18 -1.20 -26.64
CA ALA A 242 -2.06 -1.75 -25.63
C ALA A 242 -1.72 -3.23 -25.41
N LEU A 243 -1.50 -3.60 -24.16
CA LEU A 243 -1.39 -4.94 -23.64
C LEU A 243 -2.72 -5.31 -22.99
N ASP A 244 -3.46 -6.19 -23.66
CA ASP A 244 -4.56 -6.91 -23.03
C ASP A 244 -4.00 -8.19 -22.42
N ARG A 245 -3.89 -8.19 -21.08
CA ARG A 245 -3.48 -9.34 -20.26
C ARG A 245 -2.25 -10.09 -20.76
N VAL A 246 -1.07 -9.54 -20.50
CA VAL A 246 0.20 -10.22 -20.78
C VAL A 246 0.74 -10.92 -19.54
N GLU A 247 1.02 -12.22 -19.65
CA GLU A 247 1.42 -13.05 -18.53
C GLU A 247 2.90 -13.48 -18.58
N PHE A 248 3.59 -13.37 -17.44
CA PHE A 248 4.96 -13.86 -17.25
C PHE A 248 5.03 -14.80 -16.06
N ARG A 249 5.77 -15.90 -16.20
CA ARG A 249 6.19 -16.72 -15.07
C ARG A 249 7.51 -16.23 -14.50
N LEU A 250 7.52 -16.00 -13.19
CA LEU A 250 8.70 -15.71 -12.40
C LEU A 250 9.49 -17.00 -12.17
N LYS A 251 10.75 -17.00 -12.59
CA LYS A 251 11.73 -18.05 -12.26
C LYS A 251 12.82 -17.47 -11.38
N TYR A 252 13.05 -18.13 -10.25
CA TYR A 252 14.11 -17.78 -9.32
C TYR A 252 15.26 -18.77 -9.46
N ARG A 253 16.48 -18.28 -9.71
CA ARG A 253 17.70 -19.11 -9.68
C ARG A 253 18.87 -18.27 -9.20
N LEU A 254 19.54 -18.70 -8.12
CA LEU A 254 20.77 -18.09 -7.59
C LEU A 254 20.66 -16.56 -7.41
N ASN A 255 19.64 -16.09 -6.70
CA ASN A 255 19.39 -14.66 -6.43
C ASN A 255 19.15 -13.79 -7.68
N ARG A 256 18.79 -14.39 -8.81
CA ARG A 256 18.41 -13.68 -10.02
C ARG A 256 16.98 -14.00 -10.40
N SER A 257 16.10 -13.02 -10.22
CA SER A 257 14.72 -13.08 -10.72
C SER A 257 14.71 -12.96 -12.23
N LYS A 258 13.99 -13.87 -12.89
CA LYS A 258 13.77 -13.85 -14.34
C LYS A 258 12.29 -13.96 -14.64
N LEU A 259 11.80 -13.16 -15.58
CA LEU A 259 10.44 -13.26 -16.10
C LEU A 259 10.48 -13.97 -17.46
N VAL A 260 9.63 -14.98 -17.62
CA VAL A 260 9.45 -15.72 -18.87
C VAL A 260 8.00 -15.57 -19.31
N MET A 261 7.76 -14.88 -20.42
CA MET A 261 6.43 -14.70 -20.98
C MET A 261 5.81 -16.05 -21.35
N LEU A 262 4.55 -16.27 -20.99
CA LEU A 262 3.90 -17.57 -21.16
C LEU A 262 3.47 -17.85 -22.61
N ALA A 263 3.05 -16.84 -23.38
CA ALA A 263 2.83 -16.86 -24.83
C ALA A 263 2.47 -15.43 -25.31
N PRO A 264 2.56 -15.08 -26.61
CA PRO A 264 3.18 -15.85 -27.71
C PRO A 264 4.68 -15.59 -27.91
N ASN A 265 5.19 -14.40 -27.53
CA ASN A 265 6.52 -13.92 -27.94
C ASN A 265 7.70 -14.46 -27.09
N LYS A 266 7.41 -15.32 -26.09
CA LYS A 266 8.38 -16.00 -25.19
C LYS A 266 9.52 -15.12 -24.65
N TRP A 267 9.24 -13.85 -24.34
CA TRP A 267 10.25 -12.92 -23.83
C TRP A 267 10.89 -13.45 -22.55
N LYS A 268 12.22 -13.28 -22.45
CA LYS A 268 13.00 -13.63 -21.27
C LYS A 268 13.67 -12.38 -20.73
N LEU A 269 13.16 -11.87 -19.61
CA LEU A 269 13.67 -10.68 -18.97
C LEU A 269 14.40 -11.05 -17.68
N LYS A 270 15.55 -10.43 -17.43
CA LYS A 270 16.34 -10.60 -16.20
C LYS A 270 16.22 -9.34 -15.37
N LYS A 271 16.00 -9.50 -14.07
CA LYS A 271 16.02 -8.38 -13.13
C LYS A 271 17.39 -7.73 -13.14
N VAL A 272 17.41 -6.40 -13.23
CA VAL A 272 18.61 -5.57 -13.07
C VAL A 272 18.87 -5.44 -11.57
N LEU A 273 20.12 -5.64 -11.17
CA LEU A 273 20.58 -5.44 -9.80
C LEU A 273 20.77 -3.96 -9.53
#